data_AF-A0A401QIZ7-F1
#
_entry.id   AF-A0A401QIZ7-F1
#
_cell.length_a   1.000
_cell.length_b   1.000
_cell.length_c   1.000
_cell.angle_alpha   90.00
_cell.angle_beta   90.00
_cell.angle_gamma   90.00
#
_symmetry.space_group_name_H-M   'P 1'
#
loop_
_entity.id
_entity.type
_entity.pdbx_description
1 polymer ?
#
loop_
_entity_poly.entity_id
_entity_poly.type
_entity_poly.pdbx_seq_one_letter_code
_entity_poly.pdbx_strand_id
1 'polypeptide(L)'
;MIDYRKIIVKGIRESVPKGQNFEKTFENRQEKDEAPAIFLQRLRRNIQQYSGIDPESDAGQQVLRANFVTKSWPDVKKKVEKLEDWNDKSMNELLKEAQKVYGRREDEKAKGKAKMMMQVVEQVVEKKWTRETPR
;
A
#
# COMPACT_ATOMS: atom_id res chain seq x y z
N MET A 1 41.53 -2.19 -11.77
CA MET A 1 41.14 -3.61 -11.89
C MET A 1 39.68 -3.66 -12.34
N ILE A 2 39.38 -4.36 -13.43
CA ILE A 2 38.00 -4.51 -13.91
C ILE A 2 37.26 -5.48 -12.98
N ASP A 3 36.11 -5.05 -12.45
CA ASP A 3 35.26 -5.89 -11.59
C ASP A 3 34.46 -6.86 -12.48
N TYR A 4 35.08 -7.99 -12.80
CA TYR A 4 34.49 -9.03 -13.64
C TYR A 4 33.13 -9.52 -13.13
N ARG A 5 32.91 -9.50 -11.81
CA ARG A 5 31.60 -9.87 -11.24
C ARG A 5 30.52 -8.89 -11.67
N LYS A 6 30.80 -7.58 -11.67
CA LYS A 6 29.86 -6.57 -12.17
C LYS A 6 29.59 -6.72 -13.66
N ILE A 7 30.62 -6.99 -14.46
CA ILE A 7 30.47 -7.17 -15.91
C ILE A 7 29.62 -8.40 -16.22
N ILE A 8 29.89 -9.53 -15.58
CA ILE A 8 29.12 -10.76 -15.78
C ILE A 8 27.66 -10.58 -15.36
N VAL A 9 27.41 -9.97 -14.20
CA VAL A 9 26.05 -9.68 -13.72
C VAL A 9 25.31 -8.74 -14.67
N LYS A 10 25.99 -7.72 -15.19
CA LYS A 10 25.42 -6.77 -16.16
C LYS A 10 25.09 -7.48 -17.48
N GLY A 11 26.03 -8.25 -18.02
CA GLY A 11 25.83 -9.01 -19.26
C GLY A 11 24.66 -9.99 -19.18
N ILE A 12 24.51 -10.72 -18.06
CA ILE A 12 23.36 -11.61 -17.84
C ILE A 12 22.05 -10.83 -17.78
N ARG A 13 22.01 -9.70 -17.04
CA ARG A 13 20.80 -8.85 -16.94
C ARG A 13 20.36 -8.26 -18.28
N GLU A 14 21.30 -7.93 -19.14
CA GLU A 14 21.05 -7.34 -20.46
C GLU A 14 20.75 -8.40 -21.53
N SER A 15 21.27 -9.63 -21.39
CA SER A 15 21.16 -10.70 -22.38
C SER A 15 19.93 -11.60 -22.17
N VAL A 16 19.39 -11.69 -20.95
CA VAL A 16 18.13 -12.40 -20.70
C VAL A 16 16.98 -11.51 -21.18
N PRO A 17 16.19 -11.92 -22.19
CA PRO A 17 14.97 -11.23 -22.51
C PRO A 17 14.09 -11.30 -21.27
N LYS A 18 13.92 -10.16 -20.56
CA LYS A 18 12.89 -10.06 -19.54
C LYS A 18 11.57 -10.15 -20.31
N GLY A 19 11.03 -11.36 -20.46
CA GLY A 19 9.70 -11.55 -21.02
C GLY A 19 8.76 -10.66 -20.21
N GLN A 20 8.32 -9.55 -20.80
CA GLN A 20 7.55 -8.54 -20.09
C GLN A 20 6.24 -9.18 -19.65
N ASN A 21 6.11 -9.44 -18.36
CA ASN A 21 4.87 -9.98 -17.81
C ASN A 21 4.10 -8.83 -17.15
N PHE A 22 3.50 -7.99 -18.00
CA PHE A 22 2.72 -6.82 -17.59
C PHE A 22 1.53 -7.21 -16.72
N GLU A 23 0.95 -8.40 -16.96
CA GLU A 23 -0.12 -8.97 -16.14
C GLU A 23 0.36 -9.13 -14.69
N LYS A 24 1.43 -9.90 -14.45
CA LYS A 24 2.02 -10.06 -13.11
C LYS A 24 2.53 -8.77 -12.48
N THR A 25 2.96 -7.80 -13.30
CA THR A 25 3.49 -6.52 -12.81
C THR A 25 2.42 -5.73 -12.03
N PHE A 26 1.17 -5.76 -12.50
CA PHE A 26 0.09 -4.90 -12.01
C PHE A 26 -1.17 -5.66 -11.58
N GLU A 27 -1.13 -6.99 -11.51
CA GLU A 27 -2.23 -7.84 -11.04
C GLU A 27 -2.64 -7.49 -9.59
N ASN A 28 -1.64 -7.19 -8.76
CA ASN A 28 -1.82 -7.03 -7.34
C ASN A 28 -2.29 -5.62 -6.96
N ARG A 29 -3.51 -5.54 -6.41
CA ARG A 29 -4.03 -4.34 -5.74
C ARG A 29 -3.43 -4.20 -4.34
N GLN A 30 -3.49 -2.98 -3.79
CA GLN A 30 -3.21 -2.75 -2.38
C GLN A 30 -4.17 -3.61 -1.54
N GLU A 31 -3.63 -4.32 -0.56
CA GLU A 31 -4.48 -5.10 0.35
C GLU A 31 -5.15 -4.19 1.39
N LYS A 32 -6.26 -4.64 1.96
CA LYS A 32 -7.03 -3.85 2.93
C LYS A 32 -6.16 -3.33 4.07
N ASP A 33 -5.31 -4.16 4.66
CA ASP A 33 -4.49 -3.80 5.81
C ASP A 33 -3.05 -3.41 5.44
N GLU A 34 -2.70 -3.42 4.14
CA GLU A 34 -1.37 -3.02 3.65
C GLU A 34 -1.22 -1.50 3.68
N ALA A 35 -0.19 -1.01 4.38
CA ALA A 35 0.09 0.42 4.42
C ALA A 35 0.51 0.96 3.03
N PRO A 36 0.08 2.18 2.63
CA PRO A 36 0.37 2.73 1.30
C PRO A 36 1.86 2.75 0.93
N ALA A 37 2.75 2.97 1.91
CA ALA A 37 4.20 2.96 1.68
C ALA A 37 4.73 1.56 1.33
N ILE A 38 4.19 0.51 1.95
CA ILE A 38 4.55 -0.89 1.66
C ILE A 38 4.04 -1.26 0.27
N PHE A 39 2.81 -0.87 -0.06
CA PHE A 39 2.25 -1.05 -1.38
C PHE A 39 3.10 -0.38 -2.47
N LEU A 40 3.54 0.87 -2.26
CA LEU A 40 4.42 1.59 -3.19
C LEU A 40 5.76 0.87 -3.40
N GLN A 41 6.36 0.33 -2.34
CA GLN A 41 7.60 -0.46 -2.44
C GLN A 41 7.39 -1.74 -3.25
N ARG A 42 6.25 -2.42 -3.07
CA ARG A 42 5.87 -3.60 -3.83
C ARG A 42 5.68 -3.28 -5.31
N LEU A 43 5.02 -2.16 -5.64
CA LEU A 43 4.89 -1.69 -7.02
C LEU A 43 6.24 -1.39 -7.67
N ARG A 44 7.15 -0.67 -6.98
CA ARG A 44 8.51 -0.41 -7.50
C ARG A 44 9.26 -1.70 -7.82
N ARG A 45 9.19 -2.69 -6.90
CA ARG A 45 9.82 -4.00 -7.09
C ARG A 45 9.25 -4.72 -8.31
N ASN A 46 7.93 -4.71 -8.48
CA ASN A 46 7.28 -5.37 -9.61
C ASN A 46 7.69 -4.73 -10.95
N ILE A 47 7.70 -3.40 -11.04
CA ILE A 47 8.15 -2.67 -12.25
C ILE A 47 9.60 -3.08 -12.58
N GLN A 48 10.50 -3.01 -11.61
CA GLN A 48 11.90 -3.36 -11.80
C GLN A 48 12.11 -4.82 -12.27
N GLN A 49 11.29 -5.73 -11.73
CA GLN A 49 11.41 -7.17 -11.96
C GLN A 49 10.77 -7.62 -13.27
N TYR A 50 9.59 -7.08 -13.62
CA TYR A 50 8.72 -7.69 -14.63
C TYR A 50 8.44 -6.83 -15.86
N SER A 51 8.61 -5.50 -15.82
CA SER A 51 8.39 -4.64 -16.99
C SER A 51 9.66 -4.24 -17.73
N GLY A 52 10.82 -4.35 -17.07
CA GLY A 52 12.10 -3.87 -17.61
C GLY A 52 12.24 -2.34 -17.61
N ILE A 53 11.25 -1.61 -17.11
CA ILE A 53 11.27 -0.15 -16.95
C ILE A 53 12.05 0.19 -15.68
N ASP A 54 12.91 1.19 -15.75
CA ASP A 54 13.54 1.77 -14.55
C ASP A 54 12.48 2.57 -13.76
N PRO A 55 12.14 2.18 -12.52
CA PRO A 55 11.18 2.90 -11.69
C PRO A 55 11.55 4.37 -11.46
N GLU A 56 12.83 4.72 -11.52
CA GLU A 56 13.32 6.08 -11.27
C GLU A 56 13.39 6.95 -12.55
N SER A 57 13.15 6.37 -13.72
CA SER A 57 12.98 7.13 -14.97
C SER A 57 11.64 7.87 -15.00
N ASP A 58 11.52 8.91 -15.83
CA ASP A 58 10.26 9.67 -16.00
C ASP A 58 9.08 8.76 -16.39
N ALA A 59 9.32 7.84 -17.33
CA ALA A 59 8.32 6.85 -17.74
C ALA A 59 7.96 5.90 -16.59
N GLY A 60 8.95 5.44 -15.82
CA GLY A 60 8.76 4.62 -14.63
C GLY A 60 7.91 5.31 -13.56
N GLN A 61 8.20 6.59 -13.29
CA GLN A 61 7.45 7.40 -12.32
C GLN A 61 6.01 7.64 -12.76
N GLN A 62 5.75 7.88 -14.06
CA GLN A 62 4.39 8.00 -14.59
C GLN A 62 3.60 6.70 -14.40
N VAL A 63 4.20 5.56 -14.79
CA VAL A 63 3.58 4.23 -14.61
C VAL A 63 3.35 3.93 -13.12
N LEU A 64 4.30 4.29 -12.26
CA LEU A 64 4.19 4.08 -10.82
C LEU A 64 3.05 4.92 -10.23
N ARG A 65 2.89 6.20 -10.62
CA ARG A 65 1.77 7.06 -10.17
C ARG A 65 0.43 6.50 -10.61
N ALA A 66 0.28 6.20 -11.90
CA ALA A 66 -0.96 5.66 -12.45
C ALA A 66 -1.38 4.36 -11.75
N ASN A 67 -0.44 3.43 -11.53
CA ASN A 67 -0.73 2.18 -10.83
C ASN A 67 -0.97 2.38 -9.34
N PHE A 68 -0.21 3.25 -8.68
CA PHE A 68 -0.45 3.55 -7.27
C PHE A 68 -1.88 4.03 -7.04
N VAL A 69 -2.40 4.94 -7.86
CA VAL A 69 -3.78 5.44 -7.73
C VAL A 69 -4.80 4.37 -8.11
N THR A 70 -4.67 3.77 -9.29
CA THR A 70 -5.70 2.85 -9.83
C THR A 70 -5.82 1.54 -9.06
N LYS A 71 -4.72 1.08 -8.45
CA LYS A 71 -4.61 -0.19 -7.71
C LYS A 71 -4.62 -0.02 -6.20
N SER A 72 -4.66 1.22 -5.69
CA SER A 72 -4.87 1.48 -4.25
C SER A 72 -6.21 0.93 -3.77
N TRP A 73 -6.33 0.74 -2.45
CA TRP A 73 -7.57 0.34 -1.81
C TRP A 73 -8.68 1.39 -2.08
N PRO A 74 -9.96 1.01 -2.17
CA PRO A 74 -11.01 1.91 -2.68
C PRO A 74 -11.16 3.26 -1.97
N ASP A 75 -10.88 3.34 -0.68
CA ASP A 75 -10.92 4.59 0.10
C ASP A 75 -9.79 5.55 -0.29
N VAL A 76 -8.55 5.04 -0.40
CA VAL A 76 -7.37 5.76 -0.86
C VAL A 76 -7.56 6.19 -2.31
N LYS A 77 -7.93 5.26 -3.20
CA LYS A 77 -8.21 5.56 -4.60
C LYS A 77 -9.22 6.69 -4.75
N LYS A 78 -10.38 6.57 -4.10
CA LYS A 78 -11.44 7.59 -4.13
C LYS A 78 -10.99 8.94 -3.58
N LYS A 79 -10.08 8.96 -2.59
CA LYS A 79 -9.55 10.22 -2.05
C LYS A 79 -8.56 10.86 -3.01
N VAL A 80 -7.65 10.06 -3.59
CA VAL A 80 -6.59 10.55 -4.46
C VAL A 80 -7.15 11.00 -5.81
N GLU A 81 -8.10 10.28 -6.40
CA GLU A 81 -8.78 10.68 -7.65
C GLU A 81 -9.56 11.99 -7.53
N LYS A 82 -9.89 12.43 -6.31
CA LYS A 82 -10.54 13.72 -6.03
C LYS A 82 -9.57 14.88 -5.87
N LEU A 83 -8.27 14.63 -5.81
CA LEU A 83 -7.28 15.70 -5.84
C LEU A 83 -7.27 16.25 -7.26
N GLU A 84 -7.51 17.55 -7.42
CA GLU A 84 -7.27 18.24 -8.69
C GLU A 84 -5.82 17.97 -9.13
N ASP A 85 -5.66 17.72 -10.43
CA ASP A 85 -4.37 17.49 -11.08
C ASP A 85 -3.50 16.42 -10.41
N TRP A 86 -4.13 15.35 -9.90
CA TRP A 86 -3.38 14.26 -9.26
C TRP A 86 -2.33 13.61 -10.19
N ASN A 87 -2.53 13.69 -11.52
CA ASN A 87 -1.57 13.23 -12.52
C ASN A 87 -0.27 14.06 -12.52
N ASP A 88 -0.36 15.35 -12.17
CA ASP A 88 0.76 16.29 -12.11
C ASP A 88 1.43 16.31 -10.74
N LYS A 89 0.79 15.72 -9.72
CA LYS A 89 1.36 15.58 -8.39
C LYS A 89 2.55 14.62 -8.37
N SER A 90 3.51 14.93 -7.51
CA SER A 90 4.62 14.04 -7.25
C SER A 90 4.15 12.75 -6.55
N MET A 91 4.92 11.66 -6.70
CA MET A 91 4.64 10.41 -5.99
C MET A 91 4.57 10.61 -4.47
N ASN A 92 5.38 11.50 -3.91
CA ASN A 92 5.40 11.79 -2.48
C ASN A 92 4.12 12.48 -2.00
N GLU A 93 3.55 13.39 -2.80
CA GLU A 93 2.26 14.02 -2.47
C GLU A 93 1.12 13.00 -2.47
N LEU A 94 1.07 12.13 -3.48
CA LEU A 94 0.08 11.05 -3.57
C LEU A 94 0.21 10.09 -2.38
N LEU A 95 1.44 9.70 -2.03
CA LEU A 95 1.72 8.83 -0.90
C LEU A 95 1.28 9.47 0.43
N LYS A 96 1.55 10.77 0.62
CA LYS A 96 1.16 11.50 1.84
C LYS A 96 -0.36 11.51 2.02
N GLU A 97 -1.12 11.76 0.96
CA GLU A 97 -2.58 11.72 1.03
C GLU A 97 -3.12 10.31 1.29
N ALA A 98 -2.53 9.30 0.63
CA ALA A 98 -2.87 7.90 0.89
C ALA A 98 -2.62 7.49 2.36
N GLN A 99 -1.48 7.89 2.93
CA GLN A 99 -1.14 7.61 4.33
C GLN A 99 -2.13 8.26 5.31
N LYS A 100 -2.60 9.48 5.04
CA LYS A 100 -3.63 10.14 5.86
C LYS A 100 -4.94 9.35 5.87
N VAL A 101 -5.38 8.86 4.71
CA VAL A 101 -6.62 8.06 4.59
C VAL A 101 -6.48 6.74 5.34
N TYR A 102 -5.36 6.03 5.13
CA TYR A 102 -5.06 4.79 5.84
C TYR A 102 -5.03 4.99 7.35
N GLY A 103 -4.32 6.02 7.83
CA GLY A 103 -4.22 6.32 9.27
C GLY A 103 -5.59 6.56 9.91
N ARG A 104 -6.44 7.39 9.29
CA ARG A 104 -7.81 7.63 9.78
C ARG A 104 -8.62 6.33 9.89
N ARG A 105 -8.48 5.43 8.91
CA ARG A 105 -9.19 4.15 8.95
C ARG A 105 -8.70 3.26 10.09
N GLU A 106 -7.38 3.19 10.31
CA GLU A 106 -6.83 2.42 11.43
C GLU A 106 -7.25 3.01 12.79
N ASP A 107 -7.31 4.33 12.91
CA ASP A 107 -7.82 5.01 14.11
C ASP A 107 -9.28 4.65 14.39
N GLU A 108 -10.15 4.71 13.36
CA GLU A 108 -11.57 4.35 13.52
C GLU A 108 -11.75 2.86 13.83
N LYS A 109 -10.93 1.98 13.23
CA LYS A 109 -10.89 0.55 13.56
C LYS A 109 -10.47 0.32 15.02
N ALA A 110 -9.48 1.06 15.51
CA ALA A 110 -9.04 0.99 16.90
C ALA A 110 -10.11 1.49 17.88
N LYS A 111 -10.74 2.63 17.60
CA LYS A 111 -11.86 3.16 18.39
C LYS A 111 -13.04 2.19 18.44
N GLY A 112 -13.39 1.57 17.31
CA GLY A 112 -14.45 0.56 17.24
C GLY A 112 -14.17 -0.64 18.14
N LYS A 113 -12.92 -1.15 18.12
CA LYS A 113 -12.49 -2.24 19.01
C LYS A 113 -12.56 -1.84 20.48
N ALA A 114 -12.08 -0.65 20.83
CA ALA A 114 -12.12 -0.14 22.20
C ALA A 114 -13.57 -0.01 22.72
N LYS A 115 -14.47 0.52 21.89
CA LYS A 115 -15.90 0.63 22.22
C LYS A 115 -16.54 -0.74 22.47
N MET A 116 -16.22 -1.73 21.63
CA MET A 116 -16.72 -3.10 21.80
C MET A 116 -16.19 -3.74 23.10
N MET A 117 -14.91 -3.56 23.42
CA MET A 117 -14.34 -4.04 24.68
C MET A 117 -15.02 -3.39 25.90
N MET A 118 -15.27 -2.08 25.86
CA MET A 118 -15.95 -1.39 26.96
C MET A 118 -17.36 -1.95 27.19
N GLN A 119 -18.13 -2.18 26.12
CA GLN A 119 -19.47 -2.79 26.23
C GLN A 119 -19.42 -4.20 26.84
N VAL A 120 -18.40 -4.99 26.51
CA VAL A 120 -18.21 -6.32 27.12
C VAL A 120 -17.90 -6.18 28.61
N VAL A 121 -17.04 -5.23 29.00
CA VAL A 121 -16.72 -4.97 30.41
C VAL A 121 -17.95 -4.53 31.19
N GLU A 122 -18.74 -3.58 30.67
CA GLU A 122 -19.99 -3.12 31.30
C GLU A 122 -20.97 -4.28 31.53
N GLN A 123 -21.17 -5.14 30.52
CA GLN A 123 -22.05 -6.31 30.67
C GLN A 123 -21.54 -7.32 31.70
N VAL A 124 -20.23 -7.52 31.80
CA VAL A 124 -19.64 -8.43 32.81
C VAL A 124 -19.81 -7.83 34.21
N VAL A 125 -19.58 -6.53 34.36
CA VAL A 125 -19.77 -5.81 35.62
C VAL A 125 -21.23 -5.86 36.05
N GLU A 126 -22.17 -5.54 35.16
CA GLU A 126 -23.62 -5.59 35.43
C GLU A 126 -24.10 -7.00 35.83
N LYS A 127 -23.63 -8.03 35.09
CA LYS A 127 -23.92 -9.44 35.43
C LYS A 127 -23.35 -9.86 36.78
N LYS A 128 -22.22 -9.29 37.19
CA LYS A 128 -21.62 -9.57 38.50
C LYS A 128 -22.42 -8.90 39.61
N TRP A 129 -22.77 -7.62 39.44
CA TRP A 129 -23.62 -6.87 40.38
C TRP A 129 -24.98 -7.53 40.60
N THR A 130 -25.66 -7.95 39.53
CA THR A 130 -26.96 -8.62 39.61
C THR A 130 -26.91 -10.04 40.21
N ARG A 131 -25.74 -10.67 40.27
CA ARG A 131 -25.53 -11.96 40.94
C ARG A 131 -25.15 -11.83 42.41
N GLU A 132 -24.55 -10.71 42.81
CA GLU A 132 -24.02 -10.47 44.16
C GLU A 132 -24.99 -9.69 45.06
N THR A 133 -26.09 -9.12 44.54
CA THR A 133 -27.15 -8.51 45.34
C THR A 133 -28.17 -9.56 45.81
N PRO A 134 -28.27 -9.85 47.14
CA PRO A 134 -29.33 -10.71 47.67
C PRO A 134 -30.68 -9.98 47.59
N ARG A 135 -31.75 -10.72 47.28
CA ARG A 135 -33.14 -10.23 47.32
C ARG A 135 -33.59 -9.84 48.72
#